data_AF-A0A7Y2MJ09-F1
#
_entry.id   AF-A0A7Y2MJ09-F1
#
_cell.length_a   1.000
_cell.length_b   1.000
_cell.length_c   1.000
_cell.angle_alpha   90.00
_cell.angle_beta   90.00
_cell.angle_gamma   90.00
#
_symmetry.space_group_name_H-M   'P 1'
#
loop_
_entity.id
_entity.type
_entity.pdbx_description
1 polymer ?
#
loop_
_entity_poly.entity_id
_entity_poly.type
_entity_poly.pdbx_seq_one_letter_code
_entity_poly.pdbx_strand_id
1 'polypeptide(L)'
;MAAVAEALPTAYHTPAGDVVLAELTRIARQDNDRSEESRLSVIGHRALKFDDDSEPSVHDFWHKERYFARDYPMLWHLQPVPVTAIAGGSIMSDARFLALNPSVAFLLGWRLSATGLFRWENADGEMMAESMRWAQGNIEAYDTGYQNRAAEGWLVLATPAGWEAMRQVITDSVRHRRAARMTGYKRSGDRDISTAADHIPI
;
A
#
# COMPACT_ATOMS: atom_id res chain seq x y z
N MET A 1 -8.40 -25.50 -0.64
CA MET A 1 -8.15 -24.05 -0.71
C MET A 1 -6.65 -23.84 -0.86
N ALA A 2 -6.22 -23.02 -1.81
CA ALA A 2 -4.85 -22.50 -1.84
C ALA A 2 -4.53 -21.86 -0.48
N ALA A 3 -3.32 -22.03 0.05
CA ALA A 3 -2.94 -21.43 1.33
C ALA A 3 -2.97 -19.90 1.21
N VAL A 4 -3.37 -19.16 2.27
CA VAL A 4 -3.37 -17.68 2.26
C VAL A 4 -1.96 -17.12 1.98
N ALA A 5 -0.92 -17.88 2.32
CA ALA A 5 0.46 -17.58 1.97
C ALA A 5 0.69 -17.39 0.46
N GLU A 6 -0.09 -18.05 -0.41
CA GLU A 6 -0.02 -17.87 -1.87
C GLU A 6 -0.53 -16.49 -2.33
N ALA A 7 -1.28 -15.79 -1.48
CA ALA A 7 -1.76 -14.44 -1.73
C ALA A 7 -0.76 -13.34 -1.31
N LEU A 8 0.36 -13.70 -0.68
CA LEU A 8 1.40 -12.73 -0.34
C LEU A 8 1.95 -12.08 -1.62
N PRO A 9 2.14 -10.75 -1.65
CA PRO A 9 2.74 -10.07 -2.80
C PRO A 9 4.07 -10.65 -3.25
N THR A 10 4.21 -10.87 -4.55
CA THR A 10 5.43 -11.42 -5.18
C THR A 10 6.09 -10.47 -6.17
N ALA A 11 5.35 -9.48 -6.69
CA ALA A 11 5.88 -8.49 -7.60
C ALA A 11 6.61 -7.38 -6.81
N TYR A 12 7.90 -7.23 -7.04
CA TYR A 12 8.72 -6.17 -6.42
C TYR A 12 9.14 -5.09 -7.40
N HIS A 13 8.95 -5.34 -8.69
CA HIS A 13 9.24 -4.41 -9.78
C HIS A 13 8.06 -4.35 -10.75
N THR A 14 7.83 -3.18 -11.31
CA THR A 14 6.95 -3.02 -12.48
C THR A 14 7.64 -3.55 -13.74
N PRO A 15 6.91 -3.80 -14.84
CA PRO A 15 7.53 -4.13 -16.13
C PRO A 15 8.49 -3.05 -16.65
N ALA A 16 8.33 -1.80 -16.21
CA ALA A 16 9.21 -0.68 -16.54
C ALA A 16 10.49 -0.65 -15.69
N GLY A 17 10.61 -1.50 -14.66
CA GLY A 17 11.75 -1.59 -13.77
C GLY A 17 11.64 -0.77 -12.48
N ASP A 18 10.51 -0.07 -12.25
CA ASP A 18 10.30 0.68 -11.02
C ASP A 18 10.13 -0.27 -9.83
N VAL A 19 10.73 0.06 -8.70
CA VAL A 19 10.63 -0.71 -7.47
C VAL A 19 9.33 -0.39 -6.74
N VAL A 20 8.58 -1.43 -6.36
CA VAL A 20 7.38 -1.29 -5.52
C VAL A 20 7.80 -1.07 -4.08
N LEU A 21 7.76 0.17 -3.58
CA LEU A 21 8.06 0.49 -2.18
C LEU A 21 6.94 0.03 -1.24
N ALA A 22 5.70 0.20 -1.71
CA ALA A 22 4.51 -0.22 -1.01
C ALA A 22 3.39 -0.60 -1.96
N GLU A 23 2.55 -1.53 -1.53
CA GLU A 23 1.34 -1.98 -2.21
C GLU A 23 0.23 -2.17 -1.19
N LEU A 24 -0.97 -1.71 -1.52
CA LEU A 24 -2.22 -2.17 -0.93
C LEU A 24 -3.16 -2.58 -2.05
N THR A 25 -3.56 -3.84 -2.10
CA THR A 25 -4.44 -4.39 -3.13
C THR A 25 -5.62 -5.08 -2.48
N ARG A 26 -6.84 -4.76 -2.93
CA ARG A 26 -8.09 -5.39 -2.49
C ARG A 26 -8.77 -6.03 -3.69
N ILE A 27 -9.26 -7.24 -3.53
CA ILE A 27 -9.92 -8.04 -4.57
C ILE A 27 -11.22 -8.57 -4.00
N ALA A 28 -12.32 -8.45 -4.74
CA ALA A 28 -13.62 -8.99 -4.37
C ALA A 28 -14.18 -9.86 -5.50
N ARG A 29 -14.68 -11.05 -5.16
CA ARG A 29 -15.54 -11.84 -6.05
C ARG A 29 -16.97 -11.30 -5.97
N GLN A 30 -17.54 -11.01 -7.13
CA GLN A 30 -18.87 -10.42 -7.27
C GLN A 30 -19.92 -11.50 -7.60
N ASP A 31 -19.94 -12.57 -6.80
CA ASP A 31 -20.91 -13.66 -6.90
C ASP A 31 -21.63 -13.86 -5.55
N ASN A 32 -22.62 -14.75 -5.52
CA ASN A 32 -23.43 -15.02 -4.33
C ASN A 32 -22.63 -15.59 -3.15
N ASP A 33 -21.41 -16.08 -3.37
CA ASP A 33 -20.49 -16.57 -2.33
C ASP A 33 -19.28 -15.63 -2.24
N ARG A 34 -19.58 -14.36 -1.98
CA ARG A 34 -18.61 -13.27 -1.95
C ARG A 34 -17.43 -13.64 -1.05
N SER A 35 -16.26 -13.61 -1.65
CA SER A 35 -14.98 -13.72 -0.98
C SER A 35 -14.13 -12.53 -1.34
N GLU A 36 -13.34 -12.10 -0.36
CA GLU A 36 -12.48 -10.93 -0.45
C GLU A 36 -11.04 -11.36 -0.16
N GLU A 37 -10.10 -10.73 -0.84
CA GLU A 37 -8.67 -10.91 -0.61
C GLU A 37 -8.01 -9.54 -0.54
N SER A 38 -7.27 -9.30 0.54
CA SER A 38 -6.53 -8.06 0.75
C SER A 38 -5.05 -8.40 0.91
N ARG A 39 -4.20 -7.63 0.24
CA ARG A 39 -2.76 -7.83 0.17
C ARG A 39 -2.05 -6.54 0.49
N LEU A 40 -0.96 -6.65 1.23
CA LEU A 40 -0.12 -5.53 1.61
C LEU A 40 1.36 -5.89 1.46
N SER A 41 2.14 -4.96 0.93
CA SER A 41 3.60 -5.01 0.92
C SER A 41 4.13 -3.64 1.30
N VAL A 42 5.16 -3.58 2.15
CA VAL A 42 5.82 -2.32 2.49
C VAL A 42 7.28 -2.54 2.86
N ILE A 43 8.15 -1.66 2.37
CA ILE A 43 9.54 -1.60 2.83
C ILE A 43 9.61 -0.77 4.11
N GLY A 44 10.19 -1.33 5.16
CA GLY A 44 10.40 -0.61 6.42
C GLY A 44 11.28 -1.40 7.36
N HIS A 45 11.64 -0.79 8.48
CA HIS A 45 12.55 -1.38 9.46
C HIS A 45 12.08 -2.77 9.92
N ARG A 46 13.01 -3.68 10.16
CA ARG A 46 12.70 -5.08 10.51
C ARG A 46 11.94 -5.27 11.81
N ALA A 47 12.05 -4.29 12.73
CA ALA A 47 11.38 -4.35 14.03
C ALA A 47 9.92 -3.89 13.99
N LEU A 48 9.42 -3.45 12.83
CA LEU A 48 8.02 -3.08 12.67
C LEU A 48 7.10 -4.25 13.00
N LYS A 49 5.96 -3.93 13.61
CA LYS A 49 4.93 -4.89 14.02
C LYS A 49 3.63 -4.51 13.34
N PHE A 50 2.98 -5.54 12.81
CA PHE A 50 1.65 -5.46 12.24
C PHE A 50 0.71 -6.32 13.08
N ASP A 51 -0.59 -6.04 12.97
CA ASP A 51 -1.62 -6.89 13.54
C ASP A 51 -1.92 -8.05 12.59
N ASP A 52 -1.22 -9.17 12.73
CA ASP A 52 -1.29 -10.28 11.78
C ASP A 52 -2.63 -11.04 11.80
N ASP A 53 -3.50 -10.74 12.76
CA ASP A 53 -4.82 -11.37 12.92
C ASP A 53 -5.95 -10.61 12.20
N SER A 54 -5.67 -9.41 11.66
CA SER A 54 -6.64 -8.58 10.93
C SER A 54 -6.39 -8.49 9.43
N GLU A 55 -7.41 -8.05 8.69
CA GLU A 55 -7.33 -7.77 7.26
C GLU A 55 -6.33 -6.62 7.01
N PRO A 56 -5.36 -6.79 6.09
CA PRO A 56 -4.48 -5.71 5.70
C PRO A 56 -5.28 -4.52 5.18
N SER A 57 -4.97 -3.33 5.68
CA SER A 57 -5.70 -2.12 5.34
C SER A 57 -4.76 -0.92 5.24
N VAL A 58 -5.33 0.21 4.83
CA VAL A 58 -4.59 1.48 4.78
C VAL A 58 -4.04 1.90 6.15
N HIS A 59 -4.62 1.40 7.26
CA HIS A 59 -4.19 1.72 8.62
C HIS A 59 -2.82 1.15 8.97
N ASP A 60 -2.39 0.10 8.27
CA ASP A 60 -1.07 -0.52 8.44
C ASP A 60 0.08 0.37 7.92
N PHE A 61 -0.23 1.45 7.20
CA PHE A 61 0.74 2.41 6.69
C PHE A 61 0.86 3.65 7.57
N TRP A 62 0.83 3.47 8.90
CA TRP A 62 0.89 4.57 9.87
C TRP A 62 -0.13 5.67 9.57
N HIS A 63 -1.33 5.25 9.18
CA HIS A 63 -2.38 6.13 8.70
C HIS A 63 -2.62 7.28 9.67
N LYS A 64 -2.52 8.51 9.15
CA LYS A 64 -2.84 9.72 9.92
C LYS A 64 -4.22 10.22 9.53
N GLU A 65 -5.15 10.01 10.45
CA GLU A 65 -6.49 10.58 10.37
C GLU A 65 -6.41 12.11 10.35
N ARG A 66 -7.28 12.75 9.57
CA ARG A 66 -7.43 14.21 9.44
C ARG A 66 -6.34 14.93 8.62
N TYR A 67 -5.47 14.19 7.93
CA TYR A 67 -4.54 14.78 6.97
C TYR A 67 -5.12 14.65 5.56
N PHE A 68 -5.41 15.79 4.94
CA PHE A 68 -5.85 15.82 3.55
C PHE A 68 -4.62 15.66 2.63
N ALA A 69 -4.86 15.31 1.37
CA ALA A 69 -3.78 15.18 0.38
C ALA A 69 -2.90 16.44 0.28
N ARG A 70 -3.46 17.64 0.50
CA ARG A 70 -2.70 18.90 0.53
C ARG A 70 -1.74 19.02 1.71
N ASP A 71 -2.03 18.35 2.82
CA ASP A 71 -1.23 18.38 4.04
C ASP A 71 -0.14 17.29 4.01
N TYR A 72 -0.14 16.43 2.99
CA TYR A 72 0.77 15.29 2.85
C TYR A 72 2.23 15.63 3.12
N PRO A 73 2.83 16.69 2.53
CA PRO A 73 4.22 17.00 2.79
C PRO A 73 4.48 17.19 4.29
N MET A 74 3.57 17.83 5.02
CA MET A 74 3.75 18.16 6.44
C MET A 74 3.83 16.94 7.35
N LEU A 75 3.45 15.75 6.87
CA LEU A 75 3.54 14.49 7.64
C LEU A 75 4.98 14.16 8.07
N TRP A 76 6.00 14.77 7.47
CA TRP A 76 7.40 14.59 7.89
C TRP A 76 7.67 14.99 9.35
N HIS A 77 6.90 15.93 9.90
CA HIS A 77 7.05 16.38 11.29
C HIS A 77 6.53 15.34 12.30
N LEU A 78 5.79 14.32 11.85
CA LEU A 78 5.08 13.38 12.71
C LEU A 78 5.95 12.17 13.07
N GLN A 79 7.07 12.42 13.74
CA GLN A 79 8.06 11.43 14.16
C GLN A 79 8.68 10.59 13.01
N PRO A 80 9.95 10.20 13.11
CA PRO A 80 10.55 9.30 12.13
C PRO A 80 9.94 7.91 12.29
N VAL A 81 8.91 7.63 11.48
CA VAL A 81 8.45 6.25 11.27
C VAL A 81 9.39 5.63 10.24
N PRO A 82 10.05 4.50 10.55
CA PRO A 82 11.07 3.93 9.68
C PRO A 82 10.42 3.06 8.58
N VAL A 83 9.54 3.69 7.79
CA VAL A 83 8.76 3.08 6.70
C VAL A 83 8.91 3.93 5.45
N THR A 84 8.92 3.30 4.28
CA THR A 84 9.02 4.01 3.01
C THR A 84 7.69 4.59 2.55
N ALA A 85 6.56 4.15 3.09
CA ALA A 85 5.25 4.65 2.71
C ALA A 85 4.38 4.97 3.91
N ILE A 86 3.58 6.03 3.77
CA ILE A 86 2.59 6.44 4.75
C ILE A 86 1.25 6.66 4.08
N ALA A 87 0.20 6.45 4.85
CA ALA A 87 -1.15 6.75 4.43
C ALA A 87 -1.76 7.92 5.19
N GLY A 88 -2.75 8.55 4.57
CA GLY A 88 -3.57 9.56 5.20
C GLY A 88 -4.93 9.63 4.56
N GLY A 89 -5.78 10.48 5.11
CA GLY A 89 -7.12 10.70 4.59
C GLY A 89 -8.05 11.24 5.66
N SER A 90 -9.20 11.73 5.20
CA SER A 90 -10.24 12.22 6.10
C SER A 90 -10.91 11.06 6.82
N ILE A 91 -11.20 11.17 8.11
CA ILE A 91 -12.10 10.22 8.80
C ILE A 91 -13.53 10.28 8.24
N MET A 92 -13.87 11.39 7.57
CA MET A 92 -15.21 11.66 7.05
C MET A 92 -15.41 11.20 5.60
N SER A 93 -14.41 10.59 4.96
CA SER A 93 -14.56 10.04 3.61
C SER A 93 -13.62 8.86 3.37
N ASP A 94 -13.98 8.02 2.39
CA ASP A 94 -13.12 6.95 1.88
C ASP A 94 -11.95 7.49 1.05
N ALA A 95 -11.78 8.82 0.98
CA ALA A 95 -10.64 9.46 0.34
C ALA A 95 -9.39 9.25 1.20
N ARG A 96 -8.77 8.10 0.99
CA ARG A 96 -7.47 7.71 1.51
C ARG A 96 -6.42 7.90 0.43
N PHE A 97 -5.20 8.20 0.84
CA PHE A 97 -4.02 8.11 -0.02
C PHE A 97 -2.98 7.21 0.62
N LEU A 98 -2.13 6.64 -0.23
CA LEU A 98 -0.89 5.97 0.14
C LEU A 98 0.23 6.58 -0.69
N ALA A 99 1.28 7.05 -0.03
CA ALA A 99 2.38 7.76 -0.68
C ALA A 99 3.72 7.51 0.00
N LEU A 100 4.82 7.90 -0.66
CA LEU A 100 6.16 7.88 -0.07
C LEU A 100 6.15 8.59 1.29
N ASN A 101 6.88 8.11 2.28
CA ASN A 101 7.09 8.85 3.51
C ASN A 101 7.88 10.15 3.21
N PRO A 102 7.30 11.36 3.39
CA PRO A 102 7.97 12.60 3.03
C PRO A 102 9.32 12.78 3.73
N SER A 103 9.49 12.23 4.93
CA SER A 103 10.78 12.27 5.65
C SER A 103 11.92 11.66 4.83
N VAL A 104 11.64 10.57 4.09
CA VAL A 104 12.64 9.94 3.21
C VAL A 104 13.01 10.88 2.06
N ALA A 105 12.01 11.48 1.42
CA ALA A 105 12.22 12.40 0.31
C ALA A 105 13.00 13.67 0.74
N PHE A 106 12.65 14.24 1.89
CA PHE A 106 13.34 15.41 2.43
C PHE A 106 14.78 15.12 2.82
N LEU A 107 15.07 13.93 3.39
CA LEU A 107 16.46 13.50 3.67
C LEU A 107 17.32 13.43 2.40
N LEU A 108 16.70 13.10 1.27
CA LEU A 108 17.37 13.01 -0.04
C LEU A 108 17.38 14.34 -0.81
N GLY A 109 16.86 15.42 -0.23
CA GLY A 109 16.78 16.73 -0.88
C GLY A 109 15.79 16.77 -2.05
N TRP A 110 14.84 15.83 -2.10
CA TRP A 110 13.81 15.81 -3.12
C TRP A 110 12.72 16.83 -2.85
N ARG A 111 12.06 17.26 -3.92
CA ARG A 111 10.94 18.19 -3.88
C ARG A 111 9.67 17.51 -4.37
N LEU A 112 8.55 17.88 -3.77
CA LEU A 112 7.26 17.44 -4.27
C LEU A 112 6.99 18.12 -5.62
N SER A 113 6.62 17.34 -6.63
CA SER A 113 6.21 17.85 -7.94
C SER A 113 4.83 18.50 -7.86
N ALA A 114 4.60 19.50 -8.70
CA ALA A 114 3.27 20.09 -8.91
C ALA A 114 2.37 19.19 -9.80
N THR A 115 2.93 18.13 -10.37
CA THR A 115 2.24 17.19 -11.26
C THR A 115 2.40 15.76 -10.76
N GLY A 116 1.54 14.86 -11.24
CA GLY A 116 1.57 13.48 -10.77
C GLY A 116 0.97 13.31 -9.37
N LEU A 117 0.85 12.06 -8.93
CA LEU A 117 0.17 11.72 -7.70
C LEU A 117 1.20 11.46 -6.59
N PHE A 118 1.38 12.46 -5.71
CA PHE A 118 2.42 12.45 -4.67
C PHE A 118 3.83 12.16 -5.24
N ARG A 119 4.11 12.76 -6.39
CA ARG A 119 5.35 12.59 -7.13
C ARG A 119 6.48 13.41 -6.50
N TRP A 120 7.64 12.79 -6.37
CA TRP A 120 8.87 13.44 -5.90
C TRP A 120 9.91 13.50 -7.01
N GLU A 121 10.60 14.63 -7.07
CA GLU A 121 11.65 14.91 -8.04
C GLU A 121 12.97 15.20 -7.33
N ASN A 122 14.08 14.86 -7.98
CA ASN A 122 15.40 15.32 -7.56
C ASN A 122 15.61 16.81 -7.90
N ALA A 123 16.81 17.33 -7.61
CA ALA A 123 17.18 18.72 -7.90
C ALA A 123 17.13 19.07 -9.40
N ASP A 124 17.37 18.08 -10.26
CA ASP A 124 17.35 18.22 -11.73
C ASP A 124 15.92 18.14 -12.32
N GLY A 125 14.91 17.90 -11.48
CA GLY A 125 13.51 17.78 -11.90
C GLY A 125 13.14 16.39 -12.43
N GLU A 126 14.02 15.40 -12.26
CA GLU A 126 13.76 14.02 -12.67
C GLU A 126 12.92 13.30 -11.62
N MET A 127 11.95 12.49 -12.05
CA MET A 127 11.06 11.74 -11.17
C MET A 127 11.84 10.65 -10.42
N MET A 128 11.71 10.65 -9.09
CA MET A 128 12.35 9.67 -8.21
C MET A 128 11.35 8.67 -7.63
N ALA A 129 10.17 9.13 -7.27
CA ALA A 129 9.10 8.30 -6.75
C ALA A 129 7.73 8.88 -7.06
N GLU A 130 6.71 8.04 -7.18
CA GLU A 130 5.33 8.44 -7.42
C GLU A 130 4.36 7.40 -6.86
N SER A 131 3.18 7.86 -6.46
CA SER A 131 2.08 6.97 -6.08
C SER A 131 1.16 6.72 -7.28
N MET A 132 0.60 5.52 -7.37
CA MET A 132 -0.38 5.17 -8.37
C MET A 132 -1.60 4.57 -7.69
N ARG A 133 -2.78 5.12 -7.98
CA ARG A 133 -4.06 4.49 -7.64
C ARG A 133 -4.62 3.82 -8.88
N TRP A 134 -5.08 2.59 -8.73
CA TRP A 134 -5.69 1.84 -9.82
C TRP A 134 -6.97 1.14 -9.35
N ALA A 135 -7.87 0.88 -10.29
CA ALA A 135 -9.08 0.12 -10.05
C ALA A 135 -9.50 -0.60 -11.34
N GLN A 136 -10.05 -1.79 -11.17
CA GLN A 136 -10.63 -2.63 -12.19
C GLN A 136 -11.98 -3.14 -11.66
N GLY A 137 -13.07 -2.54 -12.15
CA GLY A 137 -14.42 -2.81 -11.65
C GLY A 137 -14.73 -2.08 -10.34
N ASN A 138 -15.82 -2.46 -9.68
CA ASN A 138 -16.29 -1.86 -8.43
C ASN A 138 -16.33 -2.93 -7.33
N ILE A 139 -15.37 -2.91 -6.39
CA ILE A 139 -15.33 -3.88 -5.30
C ILE A 139 -16.57 -3.82 -4.38
N GLU A 140 -17.30 -2.71 -4.36
CA GLU A 140 -18.52 -2.54 -3.56
C GLU A 140 -19.77 -3.15 -4.21
N ALA A 141 -19.70 -3.58 -5.47
CA ALA A 141 -20.83 -4.25 -6.11
C ALA A 141 -20.92 -5.73 -5.67
N TYR A 142 -22.05 -6.13 -5.09
CA TYR A 142 -22.28 -7.46 -4.51
C TYR A 142 -22.85 -8.48 -5.51
N ASP A 143 -23.64 -8.04 -6.47
CA ASP A 143 -24.25 -8.91 -7.47
C ASP A 143 -24.30 -8.17 -8.82
N THR A 144 -23.56 -8.70 -9.79
CA THR A 144 -23.59 -8.18 -11.17
C THR A 144 -24.34 -9.11 -12.12
N GLY A 145 -24.87 -10.25 -11.63
CA GLY A 145 -25.41 -11.32 -12.46
C GLY A 145 -24.35 -12.11 -13.23
N TYR A 146 -23.06 -11.83 -13.02
CA TYR A 146 -21.93 -12.47 -13.69
C TYR A 146 -20.86 -12.90 -12.68
N GLN A 147 -20.16 -14.00 -12.97
CA GLN A 147 -18.98 -14.44 -12.22
C GLN A 147 -17.80 -13.51 -12.53
N ASN A 148 -17.76 -12.37 -11.85
CA ASN A 148 -16.73 -11.34 -12.05
C ASN A 148 -15.86 -11.14 -10.81
N ARG A 149 -14.66 -10.60 -11.04
CA ARG A 149 -13.76 -10.11 -10.01
C ARG A 149 -13.54 -8.63 -10.20
N ALA A 150 -13.63 -7.88 -9.11
CA ALA A 150 -13.20 -6.50 -9.06
C ALA A 150 -11.96 -6.40 -8.20
N ALA A 151 -11.09 -5.44 -8.51
CA ALA A 151 -9.91 -5.16 -7.73
C ALA A 151 -9.60 -3.67 -7.73
N GLU A 152 -9.01 -3.18 -6.66
CA GLU A 152 -8.48 -1.83 -6.57
C GLU A 152 -7.25 -1.80 -5.69
N GLY A 153 -6.45 -0.75 -5.81
CA GLY A 153 -5.27 -0.63 -4.98
C GLY A 153 -4.47 0.64 -5.15
N TRP A 154 -3.41 0.66 -4.37
CA TRP A 154 -2.37 1.67 -4.35
C TRP A 154 -1.02 1.02 -4.54
N LEU A 155 -0.18 1.65 -5.36
CA LEU A 155 1.26 1.41 -5.40
C LEU A 155 1.99 2.68 -5.02
N VAL A 156 3.11 2.54 -4.31
CA VAL A 156 4.14 3.58 -4.20
C VAL A 156 5.37 3.04 -4.92
N LEU A 157 5.76 3.74 -5.97
CA LEU A 157 6.80 3.31 -6.90
C LEU A 157 8.02 4.22 -6.76
N ALA A 158 9.20 3.62 -6.84
CA ALA A 158 10.47 4.32 -6.99
C ALA A 158 11.06 3.99 -8.35
N THR A 159 11.56 4.98 -9.07
CA THR A 159 12.41 4.71 -10.23
C THR A 159 13.68 3.98 -9.78
N PRO A 160 14.42 3.29 -10.67
CA PRO A 160 15.70 2.70 -10.32
C PRO A 160 16.64 3.71 -9.64
N ALA A 161 16.73 4.94 -10.16
CA ALA A 161 17.53 6.01 -9.56
C ALA A 161 17.02 6.43 -8.17
N GLY A 162 15.69 6.57 -8.01
CA GLY A 162 15.09 6.88 -6.72
C GLY A 162 15.37 5.78 -5.68
N TRP A 163 15.27 4.52 -6.08
CA TRP A 163 15.58 3.38 -5.21
C TRP A 163 17.05 3.37 -4.77
N GLU A 164 17.99 3.56 -5.69
CA GLU A 164 19.42 3.61 -5.38
C GLU A 164 19.73 4.68 -4.33
N ALA A 165 19.12 5.88 -4.46
CA ALA A 165 19.26 6.95 -3.49
C ALA A 165 18.64 6.59 -2.13
N MET A 166 17.42 6.02 -2.12
CA MET A 166 16.74 5.61 -0.88
C MET A 166 17.52 4.57 -0.07
N ARG A 167 18.18 3.61 -0.74
CA ARG A 167 19.02 2.61 -0.06
C ARG A 167 20.17 3.20 0.75
N GLN A 168 20.58 4.44 0.48
CA GLN A 168 21.61 5.12 1.25
C GLN A 168 21.11 5.67 2.60
N VAL A 169 19.80 5.87 2.75
CA VAL A 169 19.21 6.53 3.93
C VAL A 169 18.28 5.63 4.73
N ILE A 170 17.75 4.56 4.15
CA ILE A 170 16.98 3.54 4.87
C ILE A 170 17.93 2.49 5.45
N THR A 171 17.82 2.20 6.74
CA THR A 171 18.66 1.24 7.45
C THR A 171 17.80 0.10 8.01
N ASP A 172 18.40 -1.08 8.17
CA ASP A 172 17.79 -2.29 8.74
C ASP A 172 16.37 -2.58 8.23
N SER A 173 16.14 -2.30 6.95
CA SER A 173 14.85 -2.43 6.30
C SER A 173 14.68 -3.80 5.65
N VAL A 174 13.46 -4.31 5.70
CA VAL A 174 12.99 -5.51 5.02
C VAL A 174 11.69 -5.20 4.31
N ARG A 175 11.26 -6.08 3.41
CA ARG A 175 9.92 -6.00 2.85
C ARG A 175 8.99 -6.84 3.70
N HIS A 176 8.06 -6.19 4.37
CA HIS A 176 6.96 -6.82 5.09
C HIS A 176 5.84 -7.14 4.11
N ARG A 177 5.25 -8.33 4.22
CA ARG A 177 4.15 -8.78 3.36
C ARG A 177 3.04 -9.35 4.21
N ARG A 178 1.81 -8.99 3.87
CA ARG A 178 0.61 -9.51 4.53
C ARG A 178 -0.46 -9.83 3.50
N ALA A 179 -1.26 -10.85 3.80
CA ALA A 179 -2.43 -11.19 3.03
C ALA A 179 -3.54 -11.68 3.95
N ALA A 180 -4.78 -11.38 3.62
CA ALA A 180 -5.95 -11.97 4.23
C ALA A 180 -6.93 -12.44 3.16
N ARG A 181 -7.62 -13.55 3.44
CA ARG A 181 -8.79 -14.02 2.70
C ARG A 181 -9.97 -14.08 3.63
N MET A 182 -11.07 -13.52 3.18
CA MET A 182 -12.35 -13.51 3.88
C MET A 182 -13.36 -14.28 3.05
N THR A 183 -14.04 -15.24 3.67
CA THR A 183 -15.03 -16.10 3.02
C THR A 183 -16.32 -16.16 3.82
N GLY A 184 -17.39 -16.63 3.18
CA GLY A 184 -18.61 -17.01 3.87
C GLY A 184 -19.49 -15.83 4.23
N TYR A 185 -19.61 -14.82 3.37
CA TYR A 185 -20.62 -13.76 3.52
C TYR A 185 -22.04 -14.38 3.49
N LYS A 186 -22.49 -14.88 4.64
CA LYS A 186 -23.87 -15.27 4.90
C LYS A 186 -24.55 -14.07 5.54
N ARG A 187 -25.82 -13.82 5.20
CA ARG A 187 -26.67 -12.80 5.85
C ARG A 187 -26.67 -12.87 7.39
N SER A 188 -26.15 -13.94 8.01
CA SER A 188 -25.98 -14.14 9.45
C SER A 188 -24.79 -13.40 10.08
N GLY A 189 -23.89 -12.78 9.31
CA GLY A 189 -22.88 -11.85 9.82
C GLY A 189 -21.52 -12.44 10.23
N ASP A 190 -21.40 -13.77 10.35
CA ASP A 190 -20.10 -14.40 10.62
C ASP A 190 -19.22 -14.41 9.37
N ARG A 191 -18.00 -13.87 9.50
CA ARG A 191 -16.96 -13.89 8.46
C ARG A 191 -15.82 -14.77 8.95
N ASP A 192 -15.43 -15.74 8.14
CA ASP A 192 -14.18 -16.48 8.38
C ASP A 192 -13.03 -15.69 7.75
N ILE A 193 -12.08 -15.25 8.58
CA ILE A 193 -10.84 -14.63 8.14
C ILE A 193 -9.68 -15.60 8.29
N SER A 194 -8.82 -15.62 7.27
CA SER A 194 -7.57 -16.36 7.29
C SER A 194 -6.47 -15.41 6.83
N THR A 195 -5.37 -15.36 7.59
CA THR A 195 -4.28 -14.40 7.37
C THR A 195 -2.95 -15.11 7.13
N ALA A 196 -2.03 -14.40 6.49
CA ALA A 196 -0.62 -14.78 6.37
C ALA A 196 0.25 -13.52 6.40
N ALA A 197 1.39 -13.60 7.05
CA ALA A 197 2.36 -12.51 7.15
C ALA A 197 3.79 -13.07 7.14
N ASP A 198 4.70 -12.35 6.48
CA ASP A 198 6.14 -12.59 6.59
C ASP A 198 6.96 -11.32 6.29
N HIS A 199 8.28 -11.48 6.29
CA HIS A 199 9.18 -10.48 5.74
C HIS A 199 10.31 -11.13 4.94
N ILE A 200 10.79 -10.42 3.93
CA ILE A 200 11.91 -10.86 3.09
C ILE A 200 12.99 -9.77 3.00
N PRO A 201 14.26 -10.15 2.75
CA PRO A 201 15.34 -9.19 2.46
C PRO A 201 15.04 -8.34 1.22
N ILE A 202 15.64 -7.15 1.17
CA ILE A 202 15.53 -6.16 0.08
C ILE A 202 16.90 -5.87 -0.56
#